data_AF-A0A2D8Q4K3-F1
#
_entry.id   AF-A0A2D8Q4K3-F1
#
_cell.length_a   1.000
_cell.length_b   1.000
_cell.length_c   1.000
_cell.angle_alpha   90.00
_cell.angle_beta   90.00
_cell.angle_gamma   90.00
#
_symmetry.space_group_name_H-M   'P 1'
#
loop_
_entity.id
_entity.type
_entity.pdbx_description
1 polymer ?
#
loop_
_entity_poly.entity_id
_entity_poly.type
_entity_poly.pdbx_seq_one_letter_code
_entity_poly.pdbx_strand_id
1 'polypeptide(L)'
;MSMDGPITVADAKLHLRVDTADDNVAIADLIRIAARQIETIYGVVAVQRTMSFSLDCFPRELRIRAIPVVPESIAIHYLDPAGDTQLFEDFRSFVRDDWTFVTPSIGARWPRAAAVPGAITVTATVGHIDPEATIEAQQAAVPQDVRQATRYLVEHLYTRAGGPVPAAVDDLINHYRFRRM
;
A
#
# COMPACT_ATOMS: atom_id res chain seq x y z
N MET A 1 -19.57 -7.81 6.60
CA MET A 1 -18.80 -6.68 7.15
C MET A 1 -17.38 -6.88 6.67
N SER A 2 -16.73 -5.84 6.15
CA SER A 2 -15.34 -5.87 5.65
C SER A 2 -14.43 -5.11 6.61
N MET A 3 -13.14 -5.44 6.65
CA MET A 3 -12.15 -4.72 7.45
C MET A 3 -11.77 -3.39 6.81
N ASP A 4 -12.05 -2.29 7.49
CA ASP A 4 -11.69 -0.93 7.05
C ASP A 4 -10.19 -0.59 7.22
N GLY A 5 -9.40 -1.51 7.77
CA GLY A 5 -7.98 -1.32 8.02
C GLY A 5 -7.29 -2.58 8.53
N PRO A 6 -6.01 -2.48 8.95
CA PRO A 6 -5.18 -3.63 9.29
C PRO A 6 -5.69 -4.53 10.43
N ILE A 7 -6.54 -4.00 11.30
CA ILE A 7 -7.11 -4.69 12.46
C ILE A 7 -8.62 -4.43 12.54
N THR A 8 -9.35 -5.30 13.23
CA THR A 8 -10.79 -5.08 13.48
C THR A 8 -11.02 -4.11 14.65
N VAL A 9 -12.23 -3.55 14.74
CA VAL A 9 -12.64 -2.74 15.91
C VAL A 9 -12.58 -3.59 17.19
N ALA A 10 -12.94 -4.87 17.13
CA ALA A 10 -12.86 -5.78 18.28
C ALA A 10 -11.40 -5.98 18.75
N ASP A 11 -10.46 -6.16 17.81
CA ASP A 11 -9.03 -6.26 18.10
C ASP A 11 -8.49 -4.97 18.75
N ALA A 12 -8.90 -3.81 18.23
CA ALA A 12 -8.50 -2.52 18.77
C ALA A 12 -9.07 -2.29 20.18
N LYS A 13 -10.35 -2.61 20.40
CA LYS A 13 -10.99 -2.54 21.73
C LYS A 13 -10.30 -3.42 22.76
N LEU A 14 -9.95 -4.65 22.37
CA LEU A 14 -9.21 -5.56 23.24
C LEU A 14 -7.84 -4.98 23.63
N HIS A 15 -7.13 -4.36 22.68
CA HIS A 15 -5.86 -3.68 22.94
C HIS A 15 -6.01 -2.47 23.87
N LEU A 16 -7.03 -1.63 23.62
CA LEU A 16 -7.31 -0.42 24.41
C LEU A 16 -7.98 -0.70 25.77
N ARG A 17 -8.44 -1.94 25.99
CA ARG A 17 -9.27 -2.34 27.16
C ARG A 17 -10.57 -1.53 27.26
N VAL A 18 -11.24 -1.34 26.12
CA VAL A 18 -12.52 -0.64 26.01
C VAL A 18 -13.65 -1.66 25.81
N ASP A 19 -14.59 -1.71 26.76
CA ASP A 19 -15.72 -2.64 26.67
C ASP A 19 -16.98 -2.02 26.04
N THR A 20 -17.18 -0.71 26.20
CA THR A 20 -18.37 0.00 25.69
C THR A 20 -18.47 0.02 24.16
N ALA A 21 -19.70 0.04 23.65
CA ALA A 21 -19.99 0.19 22.23
C ALA A 21 -19.94 1.65 21.74
N ASP A 22 -19.98 2.62 22.65
CA ASP A 22 -20.05 4.05 22.32
C ASP A 22 -18.83 4.52 21.50
N ASP A 23 -17.67 3.91 21.77
CA ASP A 23 -16.40 4.25 21.11
C ASP A 23 -16.20 3.51 19.78
N ASN A 24 -17.10 2.62 19.37
CA ASN A 24 -16.91 1.80 18.16
C ASN A 24 -16.65 2.65 16.91
N VAL A 25 -17.40 3.76 16.75
CA VAL A 25 -17.27 4.67 15.60
C VAL A 25 -15.93 5.40 15.66
N ALA A 26 -15.58 5.95 16.82
CA ALA A 26 -14.31 6.65 17.02
C ALA A 26 -13.11 5.73 16.78
N ILE A 27 -13.14 4.50 17.31
CA ILE A 27 -12.08 3.50 17.12
C ILE A 27 -11.96 3.12 15.64
N ALA A 28 -13.07 2.95 14.92
CA ALA A 28 -13.05 2.69 13.48
C ALA A 28 -12.38 3.84 12.71
N ASP A 29 -12.68 5.10 13.08
CA ASP A 29 -12.04 6.28 12.49
C ASP A 29 -10.53 6.31 12.77
N LEU A 30 -10.11 5.98 14.00
CA LEU A 30 -8.70 5.89 14.38
C LEU A 30 -7.95 4.79 13.61
N ILE A 31 -8.57 3.63 13.37
CA ILE A 31 -7.99 2.56 12.55
C ILE A 31 -7.74 3.07 11.12
N ARG A 32 -8.69 3.81 10.53
CA ARG A 32 -8.54 4.39 9.19
C ARG A 32 -7.44 5.45 9.13
N ILE A 33 -7.31 6.28 10.18
CA ILE A 33 -6.23 7.27 10.29
C ILE A 33 -4.87 6.57 10.42
N ALA A 34 -4.76 5.57 11.29
CA ALA A 34 -3.54 4.78 11.47
C ALA A 34 -3.13 4.09 10.15
N ALA A 35 -4.07 3.46 9.44
CA ALA A 35 -3.83 2.85 8.14
C ALA A 35 -3.27 3.86 7.12
N ARG A 36 -3.86 5.06 7.05
CA ARG A 36 -3.39 6.13 6.17
C ARG A 36 -1.98 6.63 6.53
N GLN A 37 -1.67 6.74 7.82
CA GLN A 37 -0.33 7.11 8.27
C GLN A 37 0.71 6.05 7.87
N ILE A 38 0.40 4.77 8.09
CA ILE A 38 1.27 3.66 7.66
C ILE A 38 1.48 3.72 6.14
N GLU A 39 0.41 3.86 5.37
CA GLU A 39 0.49 3.95 3.91
C GLU A 39 1.37 5.12 3.45
N THR A 40 1.21 6.29 4.06
CA THR A 40 1.96 7.51 3.66
C THR A 40 3.46 7.38 3.93
N ILE A 41 3.84 6.76 5.06
CA ILE A 41 5.23 6.70 5.51
C ILE A 41 5.95 5.47 4.91
N TYR A 42 5.26 4.34 4.82
CA TYR A 42 5.83 3.03 4.49
C TYR A 42 5.36 2.48 3.14
N GLY A 43 4.32 3.04 2.52
CA GLY A 43 3.75 2.51 1.28
C GLY A 43 2.95 1.21 1.47
N VAL A 44 2.68 0.79 2.72
CA VAL A 44 1.88 -0.39 3.03
C VAL A 44 0.41 -0.04 2.92
N VAL A 45 -0.29 -0.67 2.00
CA VAL A 45 -1.72 -0.48 1.78
C VAL A 45 -2.48 -1.59 2.49
N ALA A 46 -3.41 -1.20 3.36
CA ALA A 46 -4.22 -2.17 4.11
C ALA A 46 -5.30 -2.81 3.22
N VAL A 47 -6.23 -1.99 2.73
CA VAL A 47 -7.39 -2.42 1.95
C VAL A 47 -7.11 -2.34 0.46
N GLN A 48 -7.40 -3.42 -0.27
CA GLN A 48 -7.14 -3.50 -1.70
C GLN A 48 -7.87 -2.41 -2.49
N ARG A 49 -7.11 -1.70 -3.32
CA ARG A 49 -7.64 -0.72 -4.28
C ARG A 49 -6.70 -0.53 -5.46
N THR A 50 -7.26 -0.13 -6.59
CA THR A 50 -6.47 0.27 -7.75
C THR A 50 -5.82 1.63 -7.49
N MET A 51 -4.51 1.71 -7.67
CA MET A 51 -3.73 2.94 -7.65
C MET A 51 -3.10 3.20 -9.01
N SER A 52 -2.91 4.49 -9.31
CA SER A 52 -2.21 4.96 -10.50
C SER A 52 -0.90 5.66 -10.10
N PHE A 53 0.18 5.31 -10.76
CA PHE A 53 1.52 5.85 -10.55
C PHE A 53 2.00 6.47 -11.86
N SER A 54 2.27 7.78 -11.85
CA SER A 54 2.78 8.49 -13.01
C SER A 54 4.30 8.64 -12.96
N LEU A 55 4.96 8.44 -14.10
CA LEU A 55 6.40 8.62 -14.28
C LEU A 55 6.69 9.42 -15.55
N ASP A 56 7.78 10.18 -15.52
CA ASP A 56 8.22 10.99 -16.66
C ASP A 56 8.98 10.17 -17.71
N CYS A 57 9.64 9.08 -17.29
CA CYS A 57 10.40 8.20 -18.19
C CYS A 57 10.52 6.78 -17.62
N PHE A 58 10.80 5.81 -18.49
CA PHE A 58 10.97 4.41 -18.08
C PHE A 58 12.31 4.24 -17.35
N PRO A 59 12.31 3.85 -16.06
CA PRO A 59 13.55 3.53 -15.35
C PRO A 59 14.08 2.16 -15.79
N ARG A 60 15.34 1.85 -15.46
CA ARG A 60 15.90 0.50 -15.69
C ARG A 60 15.05 -0.60 -15.03
N GLU A 61 14.64 -0.35 -13.78
CA GLU A 61 13.72 -1.20 -13.02
C GLU A 61 12.62 -0.28 -12.46
N LEU A 62 11.36 -0.53 -12.80
CA LEU A 62 10.24 0.25 -12.31
C LEU A 62 9.78 -0.32 -10.98
N ARG A 63 9.94 0.45 -9.90
CA ARG A 63 9.42 0.08 -8.57
C ARG A 63 8.06 0.71 -8.34
N ILE A 64 7.04 -0.10 -8.09
CA ILE A 64 5.71 0.38 -7.68
C ILE A 64 5.81 0.90 -6.25
N ARG A 65 5.27 2.10 -5.98
CA ARG A 65 5.43 2.80 -4.69
C ARG A 65 4.34 2.46 -3.67
N ALA A 66 3.80 1.25 -3.75
CA ALA A 66 2.86 0.70 -2.79
C ALA A 66 3.03 -0.82 -2.71
N ILE A 67 2.73 -1.39 -1.55
CA ILE A 67 2.79 -2.83 -1.28
C ILE A 67 1.57 -3.30 -0.49
N PRO A 68 1.20 -4.58 -0.60
CA PRO A 68 1.62 -5.51 -1.65
C PRO A 68 0.90 -5.17 -2.96
N VAL A 69 1.44 -5.61 -4.09
CA VAL A 69 0.80 -5.46 -5.41
C VAL A 69 0.24 -6.81 -5.84
N VAL A 70 -0.97 -6.83 -6.39
CA VAL A 70 -1.53 -7.99 -7.09
C VAL A 70 -0.89 -8.05 -8.49
N PRO A 71 0.03 -8.98 -8.79
CA PRO A 71 0.87 -8.91 -9.99
C PRO A 71 0.07 -8.89 -11.31
N GLU A 72 -1.04 -9.61 -11.37
CA GLU A 72 -1.90 -9.74 -12.55
C GLU A 72 -2.70 -8.47 -12.87
N SER A 73 -2.77 -7.54 -11.92
CA SER A 73 -3.51 -6.28 -12.08
C SER A 73 -2.66 -5.14 -12.67
N ILE A 74 -1.36 -5.36 -12.89
CA ILE A 74 -0.45 -4.33 -13.38
C ILE A 74 -0.77 -4.05 -14.84
N ALA A 75 -1.01 -2.78 -15.17
CA ALA A 75 -1.12 -2.30 -16.54
C ALA A 75 -0.27 -1.05 -16.73
N ILE A 76 0.47 -0.99 -17.85
CA ILE A 76 1.40 0.09 -18.16
C ILE A 76 0.95 0.76 -19.44
N HIS A 77 0.54 2.02 -19.33
CA HIS A 77 0.27 2.88 -20.46
C HIS A 77 1.39 3.91 -20.60
N TYR A 78 1.74 4.27 -21.83
CA TYR A 78 2.70 5.32 -22.10
C TYR A 78 2.27 6.18 -23.28
N LEU A 79 2.62 7.46 -23.23
CA LEU A 79 2.48 8.37 -24.35
C LEU A 79 3.66 8.14 -25.29
N ASP A 80 3.40 7.84 -26.55
CA ASP A 80 4.43 7.70 -27.57
C ASP A 80 4.89 9.08 -28.11
N PRO A 81 5.98 9.16 -28.87
CA PRO A 81 6.50 10.43 -29.39
C PRO A 81 5.60 11.10 -30.45
N ALA A 82 4.59 10.39 -30.96
CA ALA A 82 3.58 10.95 -31.85
C ALA A 82 2.42 11.60 -31.06
N GLY A 83 2.33 11.33 -29.75
CA GLY A 83 1.31 11.87 -28.86
C GLY A 83 0.15 10.92 -28.60
N ASP A 84 0.27 9.65 -28.98
CA ASP A 84 -0.77 8.64 -28.76
C ASP A 84 -0.47 7.79 -27.53
N THR A 85 -1.52 7.44 -26.78
CA THR A 85 -1.40 6.53 -25.62
C THR A 85 -1.36 5.09 -26.10
N GLN A 86 -0.30 4.38 -25.72
CA GLN A 86 -0.04 2.99 -26.05
C GLN A 86 -0.05 2.12 -24.79
N LEU A 87 -0.53 0.88 -24.91
CA LEU A 87 -0.41 -0.15 -23.87
C LEU A 87 0.93 -0.89 -24.04
N PHE A 88 1.65 -1.12 -22.95
CA PHE A 88 2.84 -1.95 -22.94
C PHE A 88 2.59 -3.25 -22.18
N GLU A 89 2.59 -4.38 -22.91
CA GLU A 89 2.28 -5.71 -22.37
C GLU A 89 3.53 -6.58 -22.19
N ASP A 90 4.65 -6.27 -22.85
CA ASP A 90 5.86 -7.09 -22.86
C ASP A 90 6.77 -6.84 -21.65
N PHE A 91 6.19 -7.02 -20.46
CA PHE A 91 6.87 -6.87 -19.18
C PHE A 91 6.74 -8.10 -18.29
N ARG A 92 7.59 -8.15 -17.26
CA ARG A 92 7.49 -9.09 -16.14
C ARG A 92 7.58 -8.34 -14.83
N SER A 93 6.92 -8.85 -13.79
CA SER A 93 7.05 -8.35 -12.42
C SER A 93 7.75 -9.38 -11.54
N PHE A 94 8.41 -8.90 -10.49
CA PHE A 94 9.01 -9.73 -9.44
C PHE A 94 9.05 -8.96 -8.13
N VAL A 95 9.13 -9.69 -7.02
CA VAL A 95 9.23 -9.11 -5.66
C VAL A 95 10.67 -9.17 -5.18
N ARG A 96 11.17 -8.05 -4.63
CA ARG A 96 12.45 -7.96 -3.93
C ARG A 96 12.25 -7.08 -2.70
N ASP A 97 12.56 -7.61 -1.52
CA ASP A 97 12.38 -6.93 -0.23
C ASP A 97 10.94 -6.38 -0.05
N ASP A 98 9.93 -7.22 -0.32
CA ASP A 98 8.48 -6.91 -0.32
C ASP A 98 8.00 -5.92 -1.38
N TRP A 99 8.91 -5.26 -2.11
CA TRP A 99 8.58 -4.33 -3.18
C TRP A 99 8.41 -5.03 -4.52
N THR A 100 7.36 -4.65 -5.24
CA THR A 100 7.15 -5.10 -6.62
C THR A 100 7.95 -4.24 -7.60
N PHE A 101 8.81 -4.91 -8.35
CA PHE A 101 9.56 -4.36 -9.46
C PHE A 101 8.98 -4.87 -10.78
N VAL A 102 9.04 -4.02 -11.80
CA VAL A 102 8.62 -4.31 -13.16
C VAL A 102 9.77 -4.00 -14.11
N THR A 103 10.05 -4.94 -15.01
CA THR A 103 11.06 -4.81 -16.06
C THR A 103 10.46 -5.29 -17.38
N PRO A 104 11.04 -4.92 -18.53
CA PRO A 104 10.69 -5.60 -19.77
C PRO A 104 10.90 -7.12 -19.62
N SER A 105 10.17 -7.91 -20.39
CA SER A 105 10.41 -9.35 -20.49
C SER A 105 11.86 -9.65 -20.89
N ILE A 106 12.31 -10.88 -20.68
CA ILE A 106 13.67 -11.29 -21.06
C ILE A 106 13.83 -11.11 -22.57
N GLY A 107 14.81 -10.28 -22.99
CA GLY A 107 15.07 -9.96 -24.40
C GLY A 107 14.28 -8.75 -24.93
N ALA A 108 13.30 -8.25 -24.18
CA ALA A 108 12.56 -7.04 -24.51
C ALA A 108 13.27 -5.77 -24.01
N ARG A 109 12.77 -4.62 -24.44
CA ARG A 109 13.22 -3.29 -23.99
C ARG A 109 12.01 -2.40 -23.76
N TRP A 110 12.16 -1.41 -22.88
CA TRP A 110 11.15 -0.37 -22.74
C TRP A 110 10.90 0.34 -24.07
N PRO A 111 9.65 0.67 -24.39
CA PRO A 111 9.34 1.45 -25.57
C PRO A 111 9.82 2.89 -25.38
N ARG A 112 9.95 3.62 -26.49
CA ARG A 112 10.30 5.04 -26.44
C ARG A 112 9.06 5.84 -26.07
N ALA A 113 8.99 6.34 -24.84
CA ALA A 113 7.96 7.28 -24.42
C ALA A 113 8.26 8.71 -24.91
N ALA A 114 7.22 9.56 -24.94
CA ALA A 114 7.33 10.99 -25.14
C ALA A 114 8.17 11.64 -24.03
N ALA A 115 8.93 12.68 -24.38
CA ALA A 115 9.75 13.44 -23.43
C ALA A 115 8.92 14.54 -22.74
N VAL A 116 7.84 14.15 -22.04
CA VAL A 116 6.95 15.05 -21.30
C VAL A 116 6.70 14.53 -19.89
N PRO A 117 6.42 15.41 -18.91
CA PRO A 117 6.07 14.97 -17.56
C PRO A 117 4.84 14.04 -17.57
N GLY A 118 4.90 12.99 -16.76
CA GLY A 118 3.84 12.00 -16.63
C GLY A 118 3.54 11.19 -17.90
N ALA A 119 4.51 11.06 -18.81
CA ALA A 119 4.36 10.28 -20.05
C ALA A 119 4.02 8.81 -19.81
N ILE A 120 4.24 8.26 -18.61
CA ILE A 120 3.97 6.86 -18.28
C ILE A 120 2.98 6.82 -17.13
N THR A 121 1.97 5.96 -17.26
CA THR A 121 0.98 5.68 -16.22
C THR A 121 0.97 4.18 -15.94
N VAL A 122 1.29 3.81 -14.72
CA VAL A 122 1.19 2.42 -14.23
C VAL A 122 0.00 2.33 -13.30
N THR A 123 -0.96 1.48 -13.62
CA THR A 123 -2.07 1.15 -12.74
C THR A 123 -1.88 -0.24 -12.15
N ALA A 124 -2.13 -0.41 -10.86
CA ALA A 124 -2.11 -1.72 -10.22
C ALA A 124 -3.03 -1.74 -9.00
N THR A 125 -3.62 -2.90 -8.72
CA THR A 125 -4.31 -3.19 -7.46
C THR A 125 -3.27 -3.47 -6.38
N VAL A 126 -3.38 -2.72 -5.28
CA VAL A 126 -2.46 -2.81 -4.15
C VAL A 126 -3.23 -2.93 -2.84
N GLY A 127 -2.73 -3.73 -1.91
CA GLY A 127 -3.30 -3.91 -0.58
C GLY A 127 -3.35 -5.37 -0.12
N HIS A 128 -3.36 -5.56 1.20
CA HIS A 128 -3.42 -6.89 1.83
C HIS A 128 -4.84 -7.48 1.87
N ILE A 129 -5.82 -6.65 2.19
CA ILE A 129 -7.19 -7.07 2.48
C ILE A 129 -8.00 -7.04 1.19
N ASP A 130 -8.37 -8.22 0.70
CA ASP A 130 -9.42 -8.37 -0.31
C ASP A 130 -10.79 -8.10 0.38
N PRO A 131 -11.51 -7.05 -0.03
CA PRO A 131 -12.78 -6.68 0.61
C PRO A 131 -13.87 -7.75 0.44
N GLU A 132 -13.74 -8.66 -0.53
CA GLU A 132 -14.69 -9.74 -0.80
C GLU A 132 -14.36 -11.02 -0.01
N ALA A 133 -13.18 -11.11 0.61
CA ALA A 133 -12.78 -12.25 1.42
C ALA A 133 -13.47 -12.28 2.81
N THR A 134 -13.46 -13.43 3.47
CA THR A 134 -13.99 -13.54 4.84
C THR A 134 -13.11 -12.78 5.84
N ILE A 135 -13.67 -12.36 6.98
CA ILE A 135 -12.90 -11.64 8.02
C ILE A 135 -11.68 -12.44 8.47
N GLU A 136 -11.77 -13.77 8.62
CA GLU A 136 -10.62 -14.58 9.03
C GLU A 136 -9.50 -14.52 7.98
N ALA A 137 -9.85 -14.58 6.69
CA ALA A 137 -8.91 -14.47 5.60
C ALA A 137 -8.30 -13.06 5.51
N GLN A 138 -9.11 -12.01 5.71
CA GLN A 138 -8.68 -10.62 5.75
C GLN A 138 -7.66 -10.38 6.89
N GLN A 139 -7.95 -10.88 8.09
CA GLN A 139 -7.03 -10.77 9.23
C GLN A 139 -5.72 -11.52 8.95
N ALA A 140 -5.80 -12.73 8.38
CA ALA A 140 -4.63 -13.55 8.05
C ALA A 140 -3.74 -12.94 6.96
N ALA A 141 -4.33 -12.19 6.01
CA ALA A 141 -3.61 -11.58 4.89
C ALA A 141 -2.72 -10.40 5.30
N VAL A 142 -3.03 -9.73 6.42
CA VAL A 142 -2.24 -8.60 6.93
C VAL A 142 -1.05 -9.13 7.77
N PRO A 143 0.20 -8.73 7.49
CA PRO A 143 1.37 -9.09 8.29
C PRO A 143 1.25 -8.71 9.77
N GLN A 144 1.82 -9.54 10.65
CA GLN A 144 1.66 -9.37 12.11
C GLN A 144 2.26 -8.07 12.64
N ASP A 145 3.41 -7.67 12.10
CA ASP A 145 4.08 -6.39 12.36
C ASP A 145 3.20 -5.20 11.99
N VAL A 146 2.55 -5.21 10.82
CA VAL A 146 1.61 -4.17 10.38
C VAL A 146 0.39 -4.10 11.30
N ARG A 147 -0.17 -5.25 11.70
CA ARG A 147 -1.27 -5.29 12.68
C ARG A 147 -0.84 -4.71 14.02
N GLN A 148 0.34 -5.06 14.51
CA GLN A 148 0.85 -4.58 15.80
C GLN A 148 1.21 -3.09 15.77
N ALA A 149 1.83 -2.61 14.70
CA ALA A 149 2.08 -1.19 14.47
C ALA A 149 0.78 -0.38 14.46
N THR A 150 -0.27 -0.92 13.82
CA THR A 150 -1.60 -0.30 13.83
C THR A 150 -2.19 -0.21 15.24
N ARG A 151 -2.04 -1.24 16.08
CA ARG A 151 -2.47 -1.19 17.49
C ARG A 151 -1.77 -0.07 18.26
N TYR A 152 -0.45 0.05 18.13
CA TYR A 152 0.30 1.12 18.79
C TYR A 152 -0.07 2.52 18.28
N LEU A 153 -0.35 2.67 16.98
CA LEU A 153 -0.84 3.93 16.43
C LEU A 153 -2.24 4.27 16.95
N VAL A 154 -3.15 3.31 16.96
CA VAL A 154 -4.51 3.51 17.49
C VAL A 154 -4.47 3.88 18.97
N GLU A 155 -3.66 3.20 19.78
CA GLU A 155 -3.43 3.55 21.18
C GLU A 155 -2.86 4.96 21.34
N HIS A 156 -1.87 5.32 20.53
CA HIS A 156 -1.29 6.66 20.54
C HIS A 156 -2.33 7.73 20.20
N LEU A 157 -3.11 7.54 19.15
CA LEU A 157 -4.12 8.50 18.69
C LEU A 157 -5.33 8.59 19.63
N TYR A 158 -5.70 7.48 20.27
CA TYR A 158 -6.80 7.43 21.24
C TYR A 158 -6.42 8.13 22.55
N THR A 159 -5.20 7.92 23.03
CA THR A 159 -4.72 8.50 24.30
C THR A 159 -4.20 9.92 24.16
N ARG A 160 -3.72 10.31 22.97
CA ARG A 160 -3.14 11.63 22.69
C ARG A 160 -3.66 12.17 21.36
N ALA A 161 -4.26 13.35 21.41
CA ALA A 161 -4.58 14.14 20.23
C ALA A 161 -3.31 14.84 19.69
N GLY A 162 -2.35 14.06 19.18
CA GLY A 162 -1.16 14.57 18.48
C GLY A 162 0.19 14.23 19.15
N GLY A 163 1.26 14.29 18.34
CA GLY A 163 2.62 13.96 18.74
C GLY A 163 3.40 13.26 17.62
N PRO A 164 4.72 13.05 17.80
CA PRO A 164 5.49 12.21 16.89
C PRO A 164 4.99 10.75 16.98
N VAL A 165 5.04 10.05 15.84
CA VAL A 165 4.72 8.62 15.75
C VAL A 165 5.56 7.85 16.78
N PRO A 166 4.97 6.92 17.56
CA PRO A 166 5.73 6.14 18.53
C PRO A 166 6.89 5.39 17.89
N ALA A 167 8.08 5.43 18.50
CA ALA A 167 9.28 4.76 17.97
C ALA A 167 9.07 3.25 17.74
N ALA A 168 8.22 2.60 18.55
CA ALA A 168 7.86 1.19 18.40
C ALA A 168 7.17 0.87 17.06
N VAL A 169 6.50 1.85 16.43
CA VAL A 169 5.94 1.70 15.08
C VAL A 169 7.09 1.62 14.08
N ASP A 170 8.02 2.57 14.12
CA ASP A 170 9.20 2.58 13.26
C ASP A 170 10.02 1.29 13.44
N ASP A 171 10.26 0.83 14.68
CA ASP A 171 11.02 -0.40 14.93
C ASP A 171 10.40 -1.65 14.28
N LEU A 172 9.08 -1.70 14.14
CA LEU A 172 8.36 -2.85 13.57
C LEU A 172 8.30 -2.85 12.05
N ILE A 173 8.09 -1.67 11.43
CA ILE A 173 7.75 -1.57 10.00
C ILE A 173 8.73 -0.72 9.18
N ASN A 174 9.87 -0.32 9.75
CA ASN A 174 10.88 0.47 9.02
C ASN A 174 11.56 -0.29 7.87
N HIS A 175 11.50 -1.62 7.80
CA HIS A 175 11.93 -2.36 6.61
C HIS A 175 11.04 -2.09 5.40
N TYR A 176 9.76 -1.73 5.60
CA TYR A 176 8.88 -1.30 4.52
C TYR A 176 9.14 0.14 4.08
N ARG A 177 9.96 0.93 4.78
CA ARG A 177 10.13 2.35 4.45
C ARG A 177 10.75 2.51 3.07
N PHE A 178 10.08 3.27 2.20
CA PHE A 178 10.58 3.56 0.85
C PHE A 178 11.88 4.39 0.93
N ARG A 179 13.03 3.74 0.78
CA ARG A 179 14.32 4.43 0.63
C ARG A 179 14.56 4.71 -0.84
N ARG A 180 14.80 5.98 -1.19
CA ARG A 180 15.42 6.31 -2.49
C ARG A 180 16.85 5.79 -2.41
N MET A 181 17.17 4.75 -3.19
CA MET A 181 18.55 4.38 -3.45
C MET A 181 19.19 5.41 -4.37
#